data_AF-I1YFH8-F1
#
_entry.id   AF-I1YFH8-F1
#
_cell.length_a   1.000
_cell.length_b   1.000
_cell.length_c   1.000
_cell.angle_alpha   90.00
_cell.angle_beta   90.00
_cell.angle_gamma   90.00
#
_symmetry.space_group_name_H-M   'P 1'
#
loop_
_entity.id
_entity.type
_entity.pdbx_description
1 polymer ?
#
loop_
_entity_poly.entity_id
_entity_poly.type
_entity_poly.pdbx_seq_one_letter_code
_entity_poly.pdbx_strand_id
1 'polypeptide(L)'
;MGQGLMTAPIPSPNGSTANTLAGVAIVDNAATAAQGVWQYNSGGGWLAIPATASLANPFLLSSTDQVRFLAQPDWNGTPGDLTVRLIDSSSGAVATGAGADLSGGATGGTTAFSNAANAVTLGTAITAVNDAPVASGSGTLASINEDNTNPAGAALSSVITSSQYDDSTDTVAGGSSATALGGIAIIGNAANPATEGSWQYNSGSGWVTITNVGLSSGNALVLPATADIRFLPVAEYSGTPGALTVHLADSVQAEASGQDISGNLGTTETWSADSINIATAVNPVNDHPSGQRCSYHAHLYRK
;
A
#
# COMPACT_ATOMS: atom_id res chain seq x y z
N MET A 1 33.24 89.31 -12.41
CA MET A 1 32.70 89.13 -11.05
C MET A 1 31.19 89.07 -11.17
N GLY A 2 30.59 87.96 -10.77
CA GLY A 2 29.16 87.70 -10.88
C GLY A 2 28.91 86.26 -10.46
N GLN A 3 28.84 86.08 -9.13
CA GLN A 3 28.55 84.82 -8.45
C GLN A 3 27.12 84.35 -8.79
N GLY A 4 26.93 83.04 -8.97
CA GLY A 4 25.63 82.42 -9.23
C GLY A 4 25.60 80.95 -8.80
N LEU A 5 25.51 80.75 -7.49
CA LEU A 5 24.95 79.63 -6.72
C LEU A 5 24.79 78.24 -7.39
N MET A 6 25.50 77.26 -6.81
CA MET A 6 25.08 75.87 -6.76
C MET A 6 23.81 75.74 -5.89
N THR A 7 22.85 74.91 -6.33
CA THR A 7 22.18 73.96 -5.43
C THR A 7 21.95 72.66 -6.22
N ALA A 8 22.71 71.63 -5.86
CA ALA A 8 22.39 70.25 -6.22
C ALA A 8 21.04 69.87 -5.59
N PRO A 9 20.29 68.91 -6.17
CA PRO A 9 19.10 68.37 -5.52
C PRO A 9 19.50 67.79 -4.17
N ILE A 10 18.77 68.17 -3.13
CA ILE A 10 18.86 67.51 -1.81
C ILE A 10 18.49 66.03 -2.04
N PRO A 11 19.33 65.06 -1.65
CA PRO A 11 18.88 63.67 -1.60
C PRO A 11 17.82 63.58 -0.50
N SER A 12 16.59 63.18 -0.85
CA SER A 12 15.58 62.86 0.16
C SER A 12 16.13 61.76 1.08
N PRO A 13 16.26 61.97 2.39
CA PRO A 13 16.79 60.98 3.33
C PRO A 13 15.74 59.92 3.73
N ASN A 14 14.67 59.76 2.96
CA ASN A 14 13.44 59.09 3.40
C ASN A 14 13.30 57.67 2.85
N GLY A 15 14.39 56.96 2.59
CA GLY A 15 14.32 55.53 2.29
C GLY A 15 13.87 54.79 3.54
N SER A 16 12.68 54.17 3.53
CA SER A 16 12.27 53.31 4.64
C SER A 16 13.20 52.09 4.70
N THR A 17 13.58 51.69 5.91
CA THR A 17 14.28 50.42 6.12
C THR A 17 13.35 49.26 5.78
N ALA A 18 13.87 48.21 5.15
CA ALA A 18 13.09 47.01 4.87
C ALA A 18 12.69 46.32 6.19
N ASN A 19 11.43 45.92 6.31
CA ASN A 19 10.97 45.07 7.40
C ASN A 19 11.34 43.62 7.11
N THR A 20 11.61 42.84 8.16
CA THR A 20 11.83 41.39 8.07
C THR A 20 10.55 40.62 8.40
N LEU A 21 10.51 39.32 8.10
CA LEU A 21 9.42 38.45 8.54
C LEU A 21 9.44 38.37 10.07
N ALA A 22 8.38 38.84 10.72
CA ALA A 22 8.21 38.76 12.16
C ALA A 22 7.46 37.50 12.58
N GLY A 23 6.57 36.99 11.72
CA GLY A 23 5.77 35.80 11.97
C GLY A 23 4.70 35.57 10.92
N VAL A 24 3.73 34.73 11.24
CA VAL A 24 2.55 34.46 10.41
C VAL A 24 1.27 34.48 11.24
N ALA A 25 0.16 34.87 10.63
CA ALA A 25 -1.18 34.74 11.18
C ALA A 25 -1.91 33.62 10.43
N ILE A 26 -2.24 32.55 11.13
CA ILE A 26 -3.06 31.45 10.60
C ILE A 26 -4.51 31.93 10.60
N VAL A 27 -5.09 32.00 9.40
CA VAL A 27 -6.42 32.54 9.15
C VAL A 27 -7.39 31.51 8.57
N ASP A 28 -6.92 30.28 8.36
CA ASP A 28 -7.73 29.10 8.10
C ASP A 28 -6.89 27.85 8.46
N ASN A 29 -7.56 26.83 8.98
CA ASN A 29 -6.98 25.52 9.22
C ASN A 29 -7.96 24.46 8.71
N ALA A 30 -7.73 23.98 7.50
CA ALA A 30 -8.63 23.06 6.83
C ALA A 30 -8.45 21.60 7.27
N ALA A 31 -7.47 21.30 8.15
CA ALA A 31 -7.25 19.94 8.62
C ALA A 31 -8.43 19.45 9.48
N THR A 32 -8.84 18.21 9.24
CA THR A 32 -9.88 17.55 10.04
C THR A 32 -9.26 16.63 11.09
N ALA A 33 -9.99 16.38 12.17
CA ALA A 33 -9.53 15.48 13.23
C ALA A 33 -9.23 14.05 12.73
N ALA A 34 -9.89 13.59 11.66
CA ALA A 34 -9.64 12.29 11.03
C ALA A 34 -8.30 12.22 10.29
N GLN A 35 -7.79 13.36 9.80
CA GLN A 35 -6.47 13.43 9.14
C GLN A 35 -5.36 13.57 10.18
N GLY A 36 -5.59 14.37 11.21
CA GLY A 36 -4.58 14.70 12.23
C GLY A 36 -4.70 16.13 12.74
N VAL A 37 -3.59 16.65 13.26
CA VAL A 37 -3.55 17.97 13.90
C VAL A 37 -2.29 18.72 13.49
N TRP A 38 -2.46 19.93 12.96
CA TRP A 38 -1.36 20.89 12.84
C TRP A 38 -0.90 21.32 14.23
N GLN A 39 0.41 21.31 14.46
CA GLN A 39 1.03 21.64 15.74
C GLN A 39 2.10 22.71 15.56
N TYR A 40 2.28 23.52 16.59
CA TYR A 40 3.38 24.47 16.72
C TYR A 40 4.24 24.15 17.94
N ASN A 41 5.48 24.64 17.95
CA ASN A 41 6.37 24.57 19.12
C ASN A 41 7.19 25.86 19.23
N SER A 42 7.05 26.54 20.38
CA SER A 42 7.77 27.77 20.74
C SER A 42 8.89 27.53 21.77
N GLY A 43 9.39 26.29 21.85
CA GLY A 43 10.45 25.85 22.79
C GLY A 43 9.96 25.07 24.01
N GLY A 44 8.64 24.94 24.20
CA GLY A 44 8.02 24.24 25.34
C GLY A 44 7.46 22.85 25.01
N GLY A 45 7.55 22.41 23.76
CA GLY A 45 6.90 21.19 23.25
C GLY A 45 5.81 21.50 22.23
N TRP A 46 5.26 20.43 21.64
CA TRP A 46 4.29 20.56 20.57
C TRP A 46 2.87 20.78 21.10
N LEU A 47 2.22 21.84 20.62
CA LEU A 47 0.87 22.23 20.96
C LEU A 47 0.02 22.31 19.70
N ALA A 48 -1.29 22.07 19.81
CA ALA A 48 -2.20 22.13 18.67
C ALA A 48 -2.39 23.58 18.18
N ILE A 49 -2.33 23.77 16.87
CA ILE A 49 -2.85 24.96 16.20
C ILE A 49 -4.38 24.82 16.18
N PRO A 50 -5.16 25.83 16.61
CA PRO A 50 -6.61 25.74 16.64
C PRO A 50 -7.20 25.43 15.26
N ALA A 51 -8.07 24.42 15.19
CA ALA A 51 -8.86 24.12 13.99
C ALA A 51 -9.91 25.22 13.68
N THR A 52 -10.18 26.11 14.64
CA THR A 52 -11.10 27.24 14.51
C THR A 52 -10.43 28.53 14.08
N ALA A 53 -9.13 28.50 13.72
CA ALA A 53 -8.42 29.67 13.23
C ALA A 53 -9.15 30.25 12.00
N SER A 54 -9.36 31.56 12.02
CA SER A 54 -10.13 32.26 10.99
C SER A 54 -9.58 33.67 10.79
N LEU A 55 -10.01 34.38 9.74
CA LEU A 55 -9.68 35.80 9.59
C LEU A 55 -10.13 36.65 10.80
N ALA A 56 -11.26 36.30 11.42
CA ALA A 56 -11.79 37.02 12.57
C ALA A 56 -11.07 36.65 13.88
N ASN A 57 -10.54 35.43 13.98
CA ASN A 57 -9.83 34.92 15.15
C ASN A 57 -8.56 34.19 14.68
N PRO A 58 -7.53 34.93 14.24
CA PRO A 58 -6.31 34.30 13.75
C PRO A 58 -5.48 33.74 14.90
N PHE A 59 -4.67 32.72 14.60
CA PHE A 59 -3.63 32.23 15.50
C PHE A 59 -2.26 32.70 15.00
N LEU A 60 -1.56 33.50 15.80
CA LEU A 60 -0.25 34.04 15.45
C LEU A 60 0.85 33.06 15.84
N LEU A 61 1.81 32.90 14.94
CA LEU A 61 3.08 32.23 15.20
C LEU A 61 4.21 33.23 14.98
N SER A 62 5.18 33.21 15.89
CA SER A 62 6.43 33.95 15.71
C SER A 62 7.26 33.33 14.59
N SER A 63 8.16 34.11 13.98
CA SER A 63 9.09 33.60 12.96
C SER A 63 10.06 32.52 13.47
N THR A 64 10.17 32.35 14.79
CA THR A 64 11.01 31.33 15.44
C THR A 64 10.25 30.07 15.82
N ASP A 65 8.92 30.05 15.69
CA ASP A 65 8.13 28.85 15.98
C ASP A 65 8.35 27.78 14.92
N GLN A 66 8.34 26.52 15.35
CA GLN A 66 8.32 25.38 14.45
C GLN A 66 6.88 24.94 14.21
N VAL A 67 6.59 24.47 13.00
CA VAL A 67 5.28 23.92 12.62
C VAL A 67 5.46 22.50 12.12
N ARG A 68 4.55 21.60 12.50
CA ARG A 68 4.46 20.25 11.93
C ARG A 68 3.01 19.81 11.81
N PHE A 69 2.76 18.83 10.97
CA PHE A 69 1.51 18.07 11.02
C PHE A 69 1.74 16.76 11.78
N LEU A 70 0.87 16.45 12.73
CA LEU A 70 0.83 15.16 13.41
C LEU A 70 -0.38 14.39 12.86
N ALA A 71 -0.12 13.44 11.95
CA ALA A 71 -1.16 12.58 11.39
C ALA A 71 -1.84 11.73 12.48
N GLN A 72 -3.09 11.35 12.24
CA GLN A 72 -3.67 10.24 12.98
C GLN A 72 -2.86 8.95 12.72
N PRO A 73 -2.80 8.01 13.68
CA PRO A 73 -2.28 6.68 13.42
C PRO A 73 -2.92 6.07 12.17
N ASP A 74 -2.10 5.39 11.37
CA ASP A 74 -2.50 4.69 10.14
C ASP A 74 -3.15 5.60 9.07
N TRP A 75 -2.95 6.92 9.17
CA TRP A 75 -3.38 7.88 8.16
C TRP A 75 -2.24 8.34 7.27
N ASN A 76 -2.48 8.32 5.97
CA ASN A 76 -1.64 8.88 4.93
C ASN A 76 -2.47 9.69 3.94
N GLY A 77 -1.81 10.55 3.15
CA GLY A 77 -2.44 11.47 2.21
C GLY A 77 -2.08 12.93 2.45
N THR A 78 -2.86 13.84 1.88
CA THR A 78 -2.69 15.30 2.03
C THR A 78 -3.72 15.84 3.03
N PRO A 79 -3.31 16.32 4.21
CA PRO A 79 -4.25 16.90 5.17
C PRO A 79 -4.74 18.25 4.65
N GLY A 80 -5.80 18.79 5.25
CA GLY A 80 -6.18 20.16 4.96
C GLY A 80 -5.07 21.15 5.33
N ASP A 81 -4.79 22.08 4.44
CA ASP A 81 -3.71 23.05 4.59
C ASP A 81 -4.02 24.13 5.64
N LEU A 82 -2.97 24.82 6.08
CA LEU A 82 -3.11 26.11 6.76
C LEU A 82 -3.08 27.24 5.73
N THR A 83 -4.01 28.19 5.83
CA THR A 83 -3.88 29.47 5.11
C THR A 83 -3.34 30.52 6.06
N VAL A 84 -2.28 31.23 5.66
CA VAL A 84 -1.64 32.25 6.50
C VAL A 84 -1.55 33.63 5.84
N ARG A 85 -1.51 34.67 6.68
CA ARG A 85 -0.99 35.99 6.34
C ARG A 85 0.43 36.14 6.86
N LEU A 86 1.31 36.71 6.06
CA LEU A 86 2.66 37.04 6.50
C LEU A 86 2.61 38.29 7.39
N ILE A 87 3.44 38.33 8.42
CA ILE A 87 3.56 39.46 9.33
C ILE A 87 4.98 40.01 9.23
N ASP A 88 5.12 41.29 8.88
CA ASP A 88 6.40 41.97 8.88
C ASP A 88 6.72 42.61 10.25
N SER A 89 7.97 43.05 10.42
CA SER A 89 8.45 43.62 11.68
C SER A 89 8.07 45.09 11.94
N SER A 90 7.24 45.74 11.09
CA SER A 90 6.88 47.16 11.26
C SER A 90 6.12 47.46 12.54
N SER A 91 5.42 46.46 13.09
CA SER A 91 4.69 46.54 14.35
C SER A 91 5.43 45.88 15.52
N GLY A 92 6.71 45.53 15.35
CA GLY A 92 7.52 44.86 16.37
C GLY A 92 7.45 43.32 16.31
N ALA A 93 7.89 42.68 17.39
CA ALA A 93 7.93 41.22 17.49
C ALA A 93 6.53 40.62 17.66
N VAL A 94 6.30 39.45 17.05
CA VAL A 94 5.06 38.69 17.19
C VAL A 94 5.14 37.77 18.40
N ALA A 95 4.13 37.84 19.27
CA ALA A 95 3.92 36.86 20.32
C ALA A 95 2.99 35.75 19.81
N THR A 96 3.38 34.50 20.03
CA THR A 96 2.60 33.31 19.65
C THR A 96 1.31 33.22 20.47
N GLY A 97 0.18 32.97 19.82
CA GLY A 97 -1.13 32.87 20.48
C GLY A 97 -2.28 33.47 19.67
N ALA A 98 -3.35 33.87 20.36
CA ALA A 98 -4.50 34.52 19.70
C ALA A 98 -4.13 35.89 19.14
N GLY A 99 -4.52 36.17 17.90
CA GLY A 99 -4.35 37.47 17.24
C GLY A 99 -5.64 38.29 17.21
N ALA A 100 -5.52 39.55 16.77
CA ALA A 100 -6.65 40.43 16.55
C ALA A 100 -7.40 40.12 15.24
N ASP A 101 -8.67 40.51 15.16
CA ASP A 101 -9.50 40.37 13.95
C ASP A 101 -8.89 41.09 12.74
N LEU A 102 -8.69 40.36 11.64
CA LEU A 102 -8.11 40.85 10.39
C LEU A 102 -9.16 41.13 9.29
N SER A 103 -10.44 40.86 9.54
CA SER A 103 -11.52 40.98 8.56
C SER A 103 -11.86 42.43 8.20
N GLY A 104 -11.58 43.39 9.08
CA GLY A 104 -11.93 44.81 8.94
C GLY A 104 -10.95 45.67 8.12
N GLY A 105 -10.18 45.10 7.20
CA GLY A 105 -9.18 45.85 6.40
C GLY A 105 -7.84 46.08 7.12
N ALA A 106 -7.55 45.29 8.16
CA ALA A 106 -6.27 45.31 8.88
C ALA A 106 -5.14 44.59 8.12
N THR A 107 -5.20 44.56 6.78
CA THR A 107 -4.25 43.82 5.93
C THR A 107 -3.87 44.60 4.66
N GLY A 108 -2.66 44.40 4.16
CA GLY A 108 -2.11 45.06 2.97
C GLY A 108 -1.66 46.50 3.20
N GLY A 109 -1.25 47.18 2.12
CA GLY A 109 -0.81 48.57 2.17
C GLY A 109 0.40 48.75 3.09
N THR A 110 0.25 49.63 4.09
CA THR A 110 1.27 49.90 5.12
C THR A 110 1.05 49.13 6.42
N THR A 111 0.08 48.20 6.46
CA THR A 111 -0.14 47.34 7.63
C THR A 111 0.92 46.24 7.69
N ALA A 112 1.17 45.71 8.89
CA ALA A 112 2.14 44.63 9.07
C ALA A 112 1.69 43.28 8.47
N PHE A 113 0.38 43.10 8.20
CA PHE A 113 -0.18 41.83 7.71
C PHE A 113 -0.34 41.84 6.18
N SER A 114 0.03 40.75 5.51
CA SER A 114 -0.23 40.59 4.09
C SER A 114 -1.74 40.56 3.78
N ASN A 115 -2.14 41.05 2.61
CA ASN A 115 -3.54 40.97 2.15
C ASN A 115 -3.88 39.58 1.59
N ALA A 116 -5.15 39.38 1.23
CA ALA A 116 -5.64 38.10 0.70
C ALA A 116 -4.94 37.64 -0.59
N ALA A 117 -4.53 38.57 -1.45
CA ALA A 117 -3.79 38.24 -2.68
C ALA A 117 -2.37 37.73 -2.42
N ASN A 118 -1.83 38.00 -1.23
CA ASN A 118 -0.52 37.54 -0.77
C ASN A 118 -0.67 36.59 0.44
N ALA A 119 -1.77 35.83 0.45
CA ALA A 119 -1.92 34.67 1.32
C ALA A 119 -0.90 33.60 0.94
N VAL A 120 -0.43 32.84 1.93
CA VAL A 120 0.40 31.66 1.69
C VAL A 120 -0.30 30.44 2.23
N THR A 121 -0.26 29.35 1.48
CA THR A 121 -0.76 28.04 1.90
C THR A 121 0.41 27.22 2.42
N LEU A 122 0.28 26.68 3.64
CA LEU A 122 1.23 25.74 4.22
C LEU A 122 0.57 24.36 4.22
N GLY A 123 1.08 23.49 3.34
CA GLY A 123 0.62 22.12 3.19
C GLY A 123 1.73 21.11 3.42
N THR A 124 1.34 19.85 3.53
CA THR A 124 2.26 18.69 3.59
C THR A 124 1.58 17.48 2.95
N ALA A 125 2.31 16.40 2.78
CA ALA A 125 1.72 15.10 2.48
C ALA A 125 2.38 14.04 3.37
N ILE A 126 1.61 13.03 3.75
CA ILE A 126 2.05 11.85 4.47
C ILE A 126 2.07 10.71 3.45
N THR A 127 3.26 10.15 3.24
CA THR A 127 3.46 9.06 2.28
C THR A 127 2.85 7.79 2.82
N ALA A 128 2.12 7.07 1.96
CA ALA A 128 1.66 5.71 2.26
C ALA A 128 2.87 4.81 2.54
N VAL A 129 2.70 3.90 3.49
CA VAL A 129 3.54 2.72 3.66
C VAL A 129 2.60 1.55 3.45
N ASN A 130 2.99 0.64 2.56
CA ASN A 130 2.21 -0.55 2.26
C ASN A 130 2.18 -1.47 3.49
N ASP A 131 1.04 -2.08 3.76
CA ASP A 131 0.89 -3.20 4.66
C ASP A 131 0.73 -4.49 3.85
N ALA A 132 1.48 -5.54 4.17
CA ALA A 132 1.35 -6.82 3.48
C ALA A 132 -0.09 -7.38 3.59
N PRO A 133 -0.57 -8.10 2.56
CA PRO A 133 -1.93 -8.62 2.55
C PRO A 133 -2.06 -9.77 3.55
N VAL A 134 -3.26 -9.96 4.08
CA VAL A 134 -3.61 -11.09 4.93
C VAL A 134 -4.05 -12.26 4.08
N ALA A 135 -3.35 -13.37 4.20
CA ALA A 135 -3.73 -14.65 3.61
C ALA A 135 -4.44 -15.54 4.63
N SER A 136 -5.62 -16.07 4.30
CA SER A 136 -6.37 -16.92 5.22
C SER A 136 -7.16 -18.04 4.52
N GLY A 137 -7.55 -19.06 5.29
CA GLY A 137 -8.30 -20.20 4.76
C GLY A 137 -7.49 -21.05 3.78
N SER A 138 -8.12 -21.47 2.68
CA SER A 138 -7.52 -22.30 1.63
C SER A 138 -8.18 -22.06 0.28
N GLY A 139 -7.39 -22.06 -0.78
CA GLY A 139 -7.87 -22.15 -2.16
C GLY A 139 -8.25 -23.59 -2.52
N THR A 140 -9.33 -23.77 -3.28
CA THR A 140 -9.78 -25.10 -3.72
C THR A 140 -10.11 -25.09 -5.20
N LEU A 141 -9.49 -25.98 -5.98
CA LEU A 141 -9.92 -26.29 -7.33
C LEU A 141 -11.12 -27.23 -7.30
N ALA A 142 -11.99 -27.08 -8.30
CA ALA A 142 -13.03 -28.06 -8.57
C ALA A 142 -12.44 -29.48 -8.68
N SER A 143 -13.17 -30.47 -8.18
CA SER A 143 -12.72 -31.85 -8.28
C SER A 143 -12.71 -32.32 -9.73
N ILE A 144 -11.79 -33.23 -10.02
CA ILE A 144 -11.63 -33.86 -11.33
C ILE A 144 -11.84 -35.36 -11.18
N ASN A 145 -12.11 -36.05 -12.28
CA ASN A 145 -12.19 -37.51 -12.26
C ASN A 145 -10.81 -38.13 -12.49
N GLU A 146 -10.55 -39.32 -11.94
CA GLU A 146 -9.26 -40.01 -12.06
C GLU A 146 -8.86 -40.34 -13.52
N ASP A 147 -9.85 -40.53 -14.39
CA ASP A 147 -9.64 -40.73 -15.85
C ASP A 147 -9.32 -39.45 -16.63
N ASN A 148 -9.34 -38.28 -15.99
CA ASN A 148 -9.14 -37.02 -16.69
C ASN A 148 -7.65 -36.77 -16.97
N THR A 149 -7.23 -37.15 -18.18
CA THR A 149 -5.85 -36.95 -18.67
C THR A 149 -5.55 -35.54 -19.15
N ASN A 150 -6.54 -34.65 -19.25
CA ASN A 150 -6.33 -33.24 -19.61
C ASN A 150 -7.28 -32.29 -18.88
N PRO A 151 -7.12 -32.11 -17.55
CA PRO A 151 -7.92 -31.17 -16.79
C PRO A 151 -7.75 -29.74 -17.32
N ALA A 152 -8.85 -29.00 -17.40
CA ALA A 152 -8.85 -27.63 -17.91
C ALA A 152 -8.11 -26.64 -17.01
N GLY A 153 -8.04 -26.93 -15.70
CA GLY A 153 -7.51 -26.00 -14.70
C GLY A 153 -8.45 -24.83 -14.41
N ALA A 154 -7.95 -23.86 -13.66
CA ALA A 154 -8.62 -22.60 -13.40
C ALA A 154 -7.60 -21.47 -13.18
N ALA A 155 -7.98 -20.23 -13.50
CA ALA A 155 -7.16 -19.06 -13.20
C ALA A 155 -6.97 -18.92 -11.68
N LEU A 156 -5.78 -18.56 -11.23
CA LEU A 156 -5.48 -18.34 -9.80
C LEU A 156 -6.42 -17.32 -9.16
N SER A 157 -6.79 -16.26 -9.87
CA SER A 157 -7.77 -15.26 -9.44
C SER A 157 -9.19 -15.81 -9.19
N SER A 158 -9.51 -17.00 -9.70
CA SER A 158 -10.78 -17.69 -9.41
C SER A 158 -10.67 -18.66 -8.23
N VAL A 159 -9.45 -19.09 -7.88
CA VAL A 159 -9.16 -20.03 -6.79
C VAL A 159 -8.89 -19.28 -5.49
N ILE A 160 -8.21 -18.13 -5.59
CA ILE A 160 -7.92 -17.21 -4.49
C ILE A 160 -8.80 -15.98 -4.69
N THR A 161 -9.79 -15.84 -3.82
CA THR A 161 -10.78 -14.75 -3.87
C THR A 161 -10.62 -13.85 -2.64
N SER A 162 -11.52 -12.88 -2.46
CA SER A 162 -11.58 -12.06 -1.24
C SER A 162 -11.85 -12.86 0.05
N SER A 163 -12.16 -14.16 -0.04
CA SER A 163 -12.24 -15.04 1.14
C SER A 163 -10.88 -15.55 1.61
N GLN A 164 -9.85 -15.47 0.77
CA GLN A 164 -8.49 -15.92 1.07
C GLN A 164 -7.50 -14.77 1.14
N TYR A 165 -7.82 -13.64 0.50
CA TYR A 165 -6.97 -12.46 0.35
C TYR A 165 -7.69 -11.24 0.90
N ASP A 166 -7.04 -10.51 1.79
CA ASP A 166 -7.51 -9.23 2.32
C ASP A 166 -6.35 -8.23 2.35
N ASP A 167 -6.56 -7.08 1.72
CA ASP A 167 -5.60 -5.96 1.66
C ASP A 167 -6.24 -4.66 2.15
N SER A 168 -7.33 -4.77 2.91
CA SER A 168 -8.13 -3.62 3.35
C SER A 168 -7.39 -2.67 4.28
N THR A 169 -6.28 -3.10 4.89
CA THR A 169 -5.38 -2.27 5.72
C THR A 169 -4.84 -1.07 4.95
N ASP A 170 -4.57 -1.23 3.65
CA ASP A 170 -4.07 -0.15 2.80
C ASP A 170 -5.16 0.87 2.38
N THR A 171 -6.41 0.64 2.76
CA THR A 171 -7.53 1.54 2.41
C THR A 171 -7.63 2.72 3.39
N VAL A 172 -7.04 3.85 3.00
CA VAL A 172 -7.08 5.09 3.78
C VAL A 172 -7.75 6.20 2.97
N ALA A 173 -8.83 6.78 3.50
CA ALA A 173 -9.59 7.82 2.82
C ALA A 173 -8.74 9.07 2.52
N GLY A 174 -8.58 9.38 1.22
CA GLY A 174 -7.73 10.48 0.75
C GLY A 174 -6.23 10.17 0.75
N GLY A 175 -5.86 8.92 1.04
CA GLY A 175 -4.50 8.39 1.08
C GLY A 175 -4.30 7.25 0.08
N SER A 176 -4.09 6.05 0.59
CA SER A 176 -3.85 4.81 -0.17
C SER A 176 -5.13 4.01 -0.41
N SER A 177 -5.02 2.93 -1.17
CA SER A 177 -6.13 2.03 -1.45
C SER A 177 -5.61 0.60 -1.51
N ALA A 178 -6.43 -0.33 -1.02
CA ALA A 178 -6.19 -1.76 -1.21
C ALA A 178 -6.00 -2.11 -2.70
N THR A 179 -5.17 -3.10 -2.96
CA THR A 179 -4.93 -3.69 -4.25
C THR A 179 -5.66 -5.04 -4.39
N ALA A 180 -5.80 -5.49 -5.63
CA ALA A 180 -6.25 -6.86 -5.90
C ALA A 180 -5.05 -7.82 -5.87
N LEU A 181 -5.33 -9.11 -5.64
CA LEU A 181 -4.33 -10.17 -5.71
C LEU A 181 -3.45 -10.03 -6.97
N GLY A 182 -2.16 -9.80 -6.75
CA GLY A 182 -1.19 -9.62 -7.83
C GLY A 182 -0.48 -10.91 -8.24
N GLY A 183 -0.47 -11.92 -7.37
CA GLY A 183 0.09 -13.24 -7.67
C GLY A 183 0.22 -14.13 -6.44
N ILE A 184 0.90 -15.27 -6.63
CA ILE A 184 1.24 -16.20 -5.56
C ILE A 184 2.72 -16.56 -5.62
N ALA A 185 3.29 -16.93 -4.48
CA ALA A 185 4.57 -17.61 -4.39
C ALA A 185 4.35 -19.02 -3.84
N ILE A 186 4.60 -20.02 -4.66
CA ILE A 186 4.52 -21.43 -4.27
C ILE A 186 5.83 -21.80 -3.56
N ILE A 187 5.69 -22.14 -2.28
CA ILE A 187 6.81 -22.50 -1.39
C ILE A 187 6.80 -23.98 -1.00
N GLY A 188 5.76 -24.72 -1.40
CA GLY A 188 5.65 -26.14 -1.12
C GLY A 188 4.71 -26.82 -2.10
N ASN A 189 5.00 -28.09 -2.41
CA ASN A 189 4.15 -28.96 -3.18
C ASN A 189 4.24 -30.36 -2.56
N ALA A 190 3.19 -30.76 -1.85
CA ALA A 190 3.15 -32.03 -1.14
C ALA A 190 2.70 -33.21 -2.02
N ALA A 191 2.31 -32.99 -3.27
CA ALA A 191 1.85 -34.05 -4.15
C ALA A 191 3.00 -34.99 -4.52
N ASN A 192 2.71 -36.29 -4.53
CA ASN A 192 3.64 -37.28 -5.08
C ASN A 192 3.37 -37.50 -6.59
N PRO A 193 4.28 -37.09 -7.49
CA PRO A 193 4.06 -37.19 -8.93
C PRO A 193 3.99 -38.63 -9.45
N ALA A 194 4.51 -39.61 -8.71
CA ALA A 194 4.48 -41.01 -9.12
C ALA A 194 3.21 -41.75 -8.66
N THR A 195 2.59 -41.33 -7.56
CA THR A 195 1.46 -42.06 -6.95
C THR A 195 0.15 -41.29 -6.91
N GLU A 196 0.19 -39.96 -7.02
CA GLU A 196 -0.99 -39.11 -6.93
C GLU A 196 -1.19 -38.31 -8.22
N GLY A 197 -0.12 -37.69 -8.72
CA GLY A 197 -0.19 -36.80 -9.88
C GLY A 197 0.65 -35.54 -9.68
N SER A 198 0.58 -34.65 -10.67
CA SER A 198 1.40 -33.44 -10.72
C SER A 198 0.54 -32.19 -10.74
N TRP A 199 0.86 -31.23 -9.87
CA TRP A 199 0.42 -29.86 -10.03
C TRP A 199 1.11 -29.23 -11.24
N GLN A 200 0.35 -28.46 -12.03
CA GLN A 200 0.83 -27.78 -13.22
C GLN A 200 0.29 -26.36 -13.30
N TYR A 201 1.10 -25.45 -13.83
CA TYR A 201 0.68 -24.08 -14.09
C TYR A 201 0.77 -23.75 -15.59
N ASN A 202 0.08 -22.70 -16.01
CA ASN A 202 0.19 -22.15 -17.36
C ASN A 202 0.07 -20.63 -17.33
N SER A 203 1.09 -19.94 -17.83
CA SER A 203 1.17 -18.48 -17.94
C SER A 203 0.98 -17.95 -19.37
N GLY A 204 0.47 -18.80 -20.28
CA GLY A 204 0.22 -18.48 -21.68
C GLY A 204 1.07 -19.28 -22.68
N SER A 205 2.00 -20.11 -22.20
CA SER A 205 2.91 -20.91 -23.04
C SER A 205 2.67 -22.42 -22.97
N GLY A 206 1.57 -22.85 -22.33
CA GLY A 206 1.24 -24.25 -22.11
C GLY A 206 1.52 -24.71 -20.68
N TRP A 207 1.15 -25.95 -20.39
CA TRP A 207 1.23 -26.51 -19.04
C TRP A 207 2.66 -26.91 -18.65
N VAL A 208 3.13 -26.40 -17.52
CA VAL A 208 4.43 -26.69 -16.93
C VAL A 208 4.24 -27.37 -15.58
N THR A 209 5.01 -28.43 -15.31
CA THR A 209 4.93 -29.17 -14.05
C THR A 209 5.62 -28.41 -12.92
N ILE A 210 4.95 -28.30 -11.79
CA ILE A 210 5.49 -27.72 -10.56
C ILE A 210 6.27 -28.80 -9.83
N THR A 211 7.55 -28.56 -9.56
CA THR A 211 8.40 -29.49 -8.80
C THR A 211 7.81 -29.77 -7.41
N ASN A 212 7.96 -30.99 -6.91
CA ASN A 212 7.62 -31.35 -5.53
C ASN A 212 8.85 -31.33 -4.59
N VAL A 213 10.02 -30.93 -5.10
CA VAL A 213 11.27 -30.82 -4.34
C VAL A 213 11.88 -29.44 -4.46
N GLY A 214 12.52 -28.97 -3.39
CA GLY A 214 13.33 -27.75 -3.37
C GLY A 214 12.55 -26.44 -3.23
N LEU A 215 11.21 -26.46 -3.20
CA LEU A 215 10.42 -25.25 -2.94
C LEU A 215 10.55 -24.85 -1.47
N SER A 216 10.70 -23.54 -1.24
CA SER A 216 10.70 -22.91 0.08
C SER A 216 10.52 -21.40 -0.10
N SER A 217 10.37 -20.64 0.99
CA SER A 217 10.39 -19.17 0.92
C SER A 217 11.73 -18.62 0.41
N GLY A 218 12.82 -19.38 0.47
CA GLY A 218 14.11 -19.00 -0.14
C GLY A 218 14.31 -19.47 -1.59
N ASN A 219 13.35 -20.21 -2.15
CA ASN A 219 13.41 -20.77 -3.50
C ASN A 219 11.98 -21.01 -4.03
N ALA A 220 11.18 -19.95 -4.11
CA ALA A 220 9.78 -20.01 -4.49
C ALA A 220 9.59 -20.02 -6.01
N LEU A 221 8.47 -20.61 -6.46
CA LEU A 221 7.93 -20.39 -7.80
C LEU A 221 6.85 -19.30 -7.71
N VAL A 222 7.13 -18.13 -8.27
CA VAL A 222 6.20 -16.99 -8.33
C VAL A 222 5.39 -17.08 -9.60
N LEU A 223 4.07 -16.90 -9.48
CA LEU A 223 3.12 -16.88 -10.59
C LEU A 223 2.22 -15.63 -10.51
N PRO A 224 1.92 -14.97 -11.65
CA PRO A 224 0.95 -13.89 -11.68
C PRO A 224 -0.46 -14.42 -11.37
N ALA A 225 -1.34 -13.57 -10.85
CA ALA A 225 -2.73 -13.95 -10.56
C ALA A 225 -3.53 -14.37 -11.82
N THR A 226 -3.04 -14.04 -13.01
CA THR A 226 -3.61 -14.44 -14.30
C THR A 226 -3.15 -15.81 -14.79
N ALA A 227 -2.22 -16.48 -14.11
CA ALA A 227 -1.82 -17.83 -14.47
C ALA A 227 -2.93 -18.84 -14.13
N ASP A 228 -3.05 -19.89 -14.96
CA ASP A 228 -3.90 -21.02 -14.66
C ASP A 228 -3.15 -22.07 -13.84
N ILE A 229 -3.88 -22.76 -12.95
CA ILE A 229 -3.39 -23.86 -12.12
C ILE A 229 -4.27 -25.09 -12.34
N ARG A 230 -3.66 -26.27 -12.39
CA ARG A 230 -4.38 -27.56 -12.43
C ARG A 230 -3.64 -28.64 -11.68
N PHE A 231 -4.36 -29.70 -11.35
CA PHE A 231 -3.78 -30.98 -10.96
C PHE A 231 -4.00 -31.99 -12.09
N LEU A 232 -2.95 -32.72 -12.48
CA LEU A 232 -2.99 -33.81 -13.45
C LEU A 232 -2.77 -35.13 -12.70
N PRO A 233 -3.81 -35.96 -12.49
CA PRO A 233 -3.69 -37.17 -11.69
C PRO A 233 -2.89 -38.24 -12.46
N VAL A 234 -2.22 -39.13 -11.73
CA VAL A 234 -1.80 -40.40 -12.33
C VAL A 234 -3.03 -41.28 -12.57
N ALA A 235 -2.96 -42.18 -13.54
CA ALA A 235 -4.06 -43.10 -13.84
C ALA A 235 -4.46 -43.89 -12.58
N GLU A 236 -5.78 -44.09 -12.41
CA GLU A 236 -6.38 -44.84 -11.30
C GLU A 236 -6.19 -44.21 -9.89
N TYR A 237 -5.69 -42.97 -9.80
CA TYR A 237 -5.62 -42.28 -8.51
C TYR A 237 -6.92 -41.54 -8.21
N SER A 238 -7.59 -41.94 -7.13
CA SER A 238 -8.66 -41.17 -6.49
C SER A 238 -8.32 -40.84 -5.04
N GLY A 239 -8.78 -39.68 -4.59
CA GLY A 239 -8.50 -39.16 -3.25
C GLY A 239 -8.14 -37.69 -3.25
N THR A 240 -7.46 -37.25 -2.18
CA THR A 240 -6.98 -35.88 -2.02
C THR A 240 -5.47 -35.87 -2.21
N PRO A 241 -4.95 -35.34 -3.33
CA PRO A 241 -3.50 -35.23 -3.54
C PRO A 241 -2.90 -34.20 -2.57
N GLY A 242 -1.59 -34.28 -2.37
CA GLY A 242 -0.88 -33.28 -1.58
C GLY A 242 -1.09 -31.86 -2.13
N ALA A 243 -1.35 -30.89 -1.24
CA ALA A 243 -1.64 -29.50 -1.61
C ALA A 243 -0.37 -28.71 -2.01
N LEU A 244 -0.57 -27.58 -2.69
CA LEU A 244 0.42 -26.53 -2.80
C LEU A 244 0.35 -25.62 -1.56
N THR A 245 1.47 -25.14 -1.07
CA THR A 245 1.55 -24.11 -0.02
C THR A 245 2.04 -22.81 -0.62
N VAL A 246 1.32 -21.71 -0.40
CA VAL A 246 1.52 -20.44 -1.12
C VAL A 246 1.43 -19.22 -0.21
N HIS A 247 2.25 -18.20 -0.49
CA HIS A 247 2.04 -16.83 -0.02
C HIS A 247 1.33 -16.01 -1.10
N LEU A 248 0.58 -14.98 -0.70
CA LEU A 248 -0.18 -14.10 -1.59
C LEU A 248 0.50 -12.74 -1.73
N ALA A 249 0.43 -12.16 -2.93
CA ALA A 249 0.99 -10.85 -3.22
C ALA A 249 -0.07 -9.78 -3.43
N ASP A 250 0.16 -8.59 -2.89
CA ASP A 250 -0.61 -7.36 -3.11
C ASP A 250 -0.14 -6.53 -4.34
N SER A 251 0.96 -6.94 -4.96
CA SER A 251 1.49 -6.27 -6.16
C SER A 251 1.56 -7.24 -7.31
N VAL A 252 1.35 -6.72 -8.53
CA VAL A 252 1.36 -7.53 -9.75
C VAL A 252 2.69 -8.26 -9.87
N GLN A 253 2.63 -9.59 -9.88
CA GLN A 253 3.81 -10.44 -10.02
C GLN A 253 4.07 -10.81 -11.47
N ALA A 254 5.32 -11.19 -11.77
CA ALA A 254 5.71 -11.85 -13.01
C ALA A 254 6.14 -13.30 -12.69
N GLU A 255 6.01 -14.20 -13.66
CA GLU A 255 6.49 -15.57 -13.48
C GLU A 255 8.01 -15.57 -13.22
N ALA A 256 8.42 -16.21 -12.13
CA ALA A 256 9.82 -16.36 -11.78
C ALA A 256 10.06 -17.61 -10.95
N SER A 257 11.16 -18.32 -11.21
CA SER A 257 11.57 -19.50 -10.45
C SER A 257 12.79 -19.20 -9.57
N GLY A 258 12.82 -19.82 -8.40
CA GLY A 258 13.92 -19.69 -7.44
C GLY A 258 14.02 -18.31 -6.79
N GLN A 259 12.89 -17.63 -6.61
CA GLN A 259 12.85 -16.35 -5.92
C GLN A 259 12.96 -16.55 -4.41
N ASP A 260 13.84 -15.77 -3.76
CA ASP A 260 13.88 -15.68 -2.31
C ASP A 260 12.95 -14.56 -1.85
N ILE A 261 11.88 -14.95 -1.17
CA ILE A 261 10.88 -14.04 -0.59
C ILE A 261 10.96 -14.02 0.94
N SER A 262 11.88 -14.78 1.55
CA SER A 262 11.91 -15.02 2.99
C SER A 262 12.14 -13.76 3.82
N GLY A 263 12.82 -12.75 3.26
CA GLY A 263 13.04 -11.46 3.90
C GLY A 263 11.84 -10.50 3.88
N ASN A 264 10.80 -10.82 3.09
CA ASN A 264 9.73 -9.86 2.77
C ASN A 264 8.35 -10.30 3.31
N LEU A 265 8.25 -11.46 3.95
CA LEU A 265 6.98 -12.01 4.44
C LEU A 265 6.42 -11.16 5.60
N GLY A 266 5.20 -10.64 5.43
CA GLY A 266 4.50 -9.91 6.48
C GLY A 266 5.11 -8.56 6.83
N THR A 267 5.92 -8.01 5.93
CA THR A 267 6.57 -6.72 6.10
C THR A 267 5.73 -5.63 5.43
N THR A 268 6.32 -4.46 5.18
CA THR A 268 5.72 -3.41 4.35
C THR A 268 5.93 -3.66 2.85
N GLU A 269 6.21 -4.91 2.49
CA GLU A 269 6.46 -5.37 1.14
C GLU A 269 5.34 -6.31 0.71
N THR A 270 5.46 -6.90 -0.47
CA THR A 270 4.29 -7.44 -1.16
C THR A 270 3.67 -8.72 -0.59
N TRP A 271 4.41 -9.49 0.22
CA TRP A 271 4.05 -10.88 0.53
C TRP A 271 3.35 -11.02 1.87
N SER A 272 2.25 -11.77 1.86
CA SER A 272 1.55 -12.16 3.09
C SER A 272 2.46 -12.86 4.10
N ALA A 273 2.28 -12.57 5.39
CA ALA A 273 3.03 -13.23 6.46
C ALA A 273 2.69 -14.73 6.52
N ASP A 274 1.38 -15.01 6.55
CA ASP A 274 0.85 -16.37 6.56
C ASP A 274 0.82 -16.96 5.15
N SER A 275 0.96 -18.28 5.08
CA SER A 275 0.74 -19.06 3.87
C SER A 275 -0.60 -19.79 3.93
N ILE A 276 -1.21 -20.01 2.77
CA ILE A 276 -2.40 -20.85 2.63
C ILE A 276 -2.14 -22.04 1.72
N ASN A 277 -3.05 -23.02 1.72
CA ASN A 277 -2.97 -24.15 0.81
C ASN A 277 -3.89 -23.99 -0.40
N ILE A 278 -3.45 -24.48 -1.56
CA ILE A 278 -4.31 -24.76 -2.72
C ILE A 278 -4.45 -26.27 -2.87
N ALA A 279 -5.69 -26.76 -2.80
CA ALA A 279 -6.02 -28.18 -2.83
C ALA A 279 -7.04 -28.53 -3.91
N THR A 280 -7.22 -29.83 -4.17
CA THR A 280 -8.27 -30.37 -5.03
C THR A 280 -8.66 -31.76 -4.53
N ALA A 281 -9.63 -32.40 -5.20
CA ALA A 281 -9.96 -33.81 -5.01
C ALA A 281 -10.07 -34.51 -6.37
N VAL A 282 -9.68 -35.78 -6.39
CA VAL A 282 -9.83 -36.66 -7.55
C VAL A 282 -10.90 -37.69 -7.23
N ASN A 283 -12.01 -37.63 -7.96
CA ASN A 283 -13.18 -38.47 -7.78
C ASN A 283 -12.93 -39.84 -8.44
N PRO A 284 -13.30 -40.94 -7.78
CA PRO A 284 -13.25 -42.26 -8.40
C PRO A 284 -14.26 -42.36 -9.55
N VAL A 285 -13.89 -43.09 -10.60
CA VAL A 285 -14.76 -43.50 -11.71
C VAL A 285 -14.90 -45.01 -11.67
N ASN A 286 -16.10 -45.52 -11.91
CA ASN A 286 -16.29 -46.97 -11.93
C ASN A 286 -15.68 -47.57 -13.21
N ASP A 287 -14.63 -48.37 -13.05
CA ASP A 287 -14.04 -49.12 -14.15
C ASP A 287 -14.81 -50.37 -14.53
N HIS A 288 -14.58 -50.83 -15.75
CA HIS A 288 -15.05 -52.15 -16.16
C HIS A 288 -14.30 -53.26 -15.40
N PRO A 289 -15.00 -54.36 -15.04
CA PRO A 289 -14.33 -55.51 -14.44
C PRO A 289 -13.19 -56.02 -15.32
N SER A 290 -11.95 -55.98 -14.81
CA SER A 290 -10.79 -56.55 -15.52
C SER A 290 -10.63 -58.03 -15.13
N GLY A 291 -10.70 -58.91 -16.12
CA GLY A 291 -10.48 -60.35 -15.91
C GLY A 291 -8.99 -60.65 -15.75
N GLN A 292 -8.49 -60.73 -14.51
CA GLN A 292 -7.19 -61.36 -14.27
C GLN A 292 -7.28 -62.84 -14.69
N ARG A 293 -6.61 -63.20 -15.78
CA ARG A 293 -6.42 -64.62 -16.13
C ARG A 293 -5.51 -65.25 -15.09
N CYS A 294 -6.07 -65.86 -14.06
CA CYS A 294 -5.38 -66.89 -13.29
C CYS A 294 -5.01 -68.02 -14.26
N SER A 295 -3.74 -68.11 -14.67
CA SER A 295 -3.26 -69.24 -15.45
C SER A 295 -3.23 -70.48 -14.55
N TYR A 296 -4.31 -71.28 -14.61
CA TYR A 296 -4.36 -72.60 -14.00
C TYR A 296 -3.40 -73.52 -14.75
N HIS A 297 -2.23 -73.82 -14.16
CA HIS A 297 -1.39 -74.93 -14.59
C HIS A 297 -2.09 -76.25 -14.21
N ALA A 298 -2.89 -76.79 -15.13
CA ALA A 298 -3.42 -78.14 -15.01
C ALA A 298 -2.28 -79.15 -15.24
N HIS A 299 -1.71 -79.68 -14.17
CA HIS A 299 -0.88 -80.88 -14.24
C HIS A 299 -1.77 -82.07 -14.59
N LEU A 300 -1.81 -82.41 -15.88
CA LEU A 300 -2.34 -83.68 -16.37
C LEU A 300 -1.37 -84.80 -15.99
N TYR A 301 -1.62 -85.47 -14.86
CA TYR A 301 -1.09 -86.82 -14.65
C TYR A 301 -1.87 -87.79 -15.56
N ARG A 302 -1.22 -88.30 -16.61
CA ARG A 302 -1.66 -89.54 -17.27
C ARG A 302 -1.01 -90.73 -16.56
N LYS A 303 -1.89 -91.67 -16.25
CA LYS A 303 -1.75 -93.06 -15.75
C LYS A 303 -0.34 -93.61 -15.53
#